data_AF-A0A7V9QCQ3-F1
#
_entry.id   AF-A0A7V9QCQ3-F1
#
_cell.length_a   1.000
_cell.length_b   1.000
_cell.length_c   1.000
_cell.angle_alpha   90.00
_cell.angle_beta   90.00
_cell.angle_gamma   90.00
#
_symmetry.space_group_name_H-M   'P 1'
#
loop_
_entity.id
_entity.type
_entity.pdbx_description
1 polymer ?
#
loop_
_entity_poly.entity_id
_entity_poly.type
_entity_poly.pdbx_seq_one_letter_code
_entity_poly.pdbx_strand_id
1 'polypeptide(L)'
;GDAWAETTVVVMTEFGRTARLNGTRGTDHGTAGAGFVLGPLLARSAVLADWPGLGESELYEGRDLKPTLDTRAVLKGAIAATFDLTAHQADRVFPGSDGVRGLYSMMS
;
A
#
# COMPACT_ATOMS: atom_id res chain seq x y z
N GLY A 1 19.35 1.99 15.74
CA GLY A 1 20.30 3.04 16.16
C GLY A 1 19.68 4.39 15.90
N ASP A 2 20.43 5.46 16.12
CA ASP A 2 19.91 6.84 16.17
C ASP A 2 19.15 7.25 14.89
N ALA A 3 19.56 6.75 13.73
CA ALA A 3 18.89 7.00 12.45
C ALA A 3 17.41 6.54 12.41
N TRP A 4 16.97 5.66 13.31
CA TRP A 4 15.58 5.21 13.35
C TRP A 4 14.59 6.36 13.55
N ALA A 5 14.97 7.39 14.33
CA ALA A 5 14.14 8.56 14.60
C ALA A 5 13.77 9.36 13.33
N GLU A 6 14.51 9.16 12.24
CA GLU A 6 14.35 9.85 10.96
C GLU A 6 14.10 8.87 9.79
N THR A 7 13.78 7.60 10.09
CA THR A 7 13.63 6.56 9.07
C THR A 7 12.18 6.10 8.93
N THR A 8 11.65 6.21 7.71
CA THR A 8 10.43 5.50 7.29
C THR A 8 10.80 4.29 6.45
N VAL A 9 10.41 3.09 6.87
CA VAL A 9 10.58 1.84 6.11
C VAL A 9 9.24 1.47 5.49
N VAL A 10 9.24 1.24 4.18
CA VAL A 10 8.09 0.68 3.47
C VAL A 10 8.48 -0.64 2.85
N VAL A 11 7.75 -1.70 3.19
CA VAL A 11 7.91 -3.04 2.64
C VAL A 11 6.67 -3.38 1.84
N MET A 12 6.85 -3.58 0.54
CA MET A 12 5.79 -3.96 -0.38
C MET A 12 6.36 -4.87 -1.46
N THR A 13 5.48 -5.59 -2.16
CA THR A 13 5.83 -6.41 -3.32
C THR A 13 5.19 -5.84 -4.57
N GLU A 14 5.89 -5.94 -5.70
CA GLU A 14 5.33 -5.62 -7.02
C GLU A 14 4.42 -6.73 -7.55
N PHE A 15 4.53 -7.96 -7.01
CA PHE A 15 3.76 -9.11 -7.43
C PHE A 15 2.59 -9.34 -6.49
N GLY A 16 1.36 -9.15 -7.00
CA GLY A 16 0.17 -9.50 -6.26
C GLY A 16 -0.04 -11.01 -6.16
N ARG A 17 -1.08 -11.40 -5.45
CA ARG A 17 -1.43 -12.78 -5.15
C ARG A 17 -2.74 -13.19 -5.81
N THR A 18 -2.77 -14.45 -6.25
CA THR A 18 -3.97 -15.13 -6.72
C THR A 18 -4.56 -15.97 -5.59
N ALA A 19 -5.88 -16.11 -5.55
CA ALA A 19 -6.55 -17.07 -4.65
C ALA A 19 -6.50 -18.50 -5.21
N ARG A 20 -6.36 -18.64 -6.53
CA ARG A 20 -6.24 -19.92 -7.24
C ARG A 20 -4.81 -20.14 -7.72
N LEU A 21 -4.38 -21.40 -7.78
CA LEU A 21 -3.05 -21.76 -8.29
C LEU A 21 -2.89 -21.34 -9.77
N ASN A 22 -1.72 -20.80 -10.11
CA ASN A 22 -1.34 -20.49 -11.48
C ASN A 22 -0.71 -21.72 -12.19
N GLY A 23 -0.27 -21.55 -13.44
CA GLY A 23 0.28 -22.65 -14.26
C GLY A 23 1.56 -23.30 -13.71
N THR A 24 2.28 -22.64 -12.80
CA THR A 24 3.47 -23.17 -12.12
C THR A 24 3.16 -23.71 -10.73
N ARG A 25 1.87 -23.79 -10.35
CA ARG A 25 1.40 -24.19 -9.01
C ARG A 25 1.81 -23.21 -7.90
N GLY A 26 2.03 -21.93 -8.26
CA GLY A 26 2.20 -20.81 -7.33
C GLY A 26 0.92 -19.99 -7.14
N THR A 27 1.00 -18.97 -6.30
CA THR A 27 -0.06 -17.95 -6.08
C THR A 27 0.41 -16.53 -6.40
N ASP A 28 1.50 -16.40 -7.11
CA ASP A 28 2.07 -15.14 -7.60
C ASP A 28 1.41 -14.70 -8.93
N HIS A 29 1.79 -13.52 -9.42
CA HIS A 29 1.22 -12.84 -10.60
C HIS A 29 -0.25 -12.42 -10.45
N GLY A 30 -0.70 -12.18 -9.22
CA GLY A 30 -2.01 -11.57 -8.97
C GLY A 30 -1.95 -10.04 -8.89
N THR A 31 -3.06 -9.45 -8.46
CA THR A 31 -3.24 -7.98 -8.47
C THR A 31 -3.11 -7.33 -7.08
N ALA A 32 -3.41 -8.03 -5.98
CA ALA A 32 -3.34 -7.47 -4.63
C ALA A 32 -2.40 -8.22 -3.69
N GLY A 33 -1.92 -7.53 -2.66
CA GLY A 33 -1.04 -8.08 -1.63
C GLY A 33 -1.14 -7.30 -0.32
N ALA A 34 -0.19 -7.55 0.58
CA ALA A 34 -0.04 -6.81 1.81
C ALA A 34 1.32 -6.08 1.82
N GLY A 35 1.36 -4.95 2.51
CA GLY A 35 2.58 -4.18 2.74
C GLY A 35 2.64 -3.68 4.17
N PHE A 36 3.82 -3.23 4.58
CA PHE A 36 4.09 -2.69 5.90
C PHE A 36 4.72 -1.30 5.77
N VAL A 37 4.29 -0.39 6.63
CA VAL A 37 4.98 0.87 6.89
C VAL A 37 5.44 0.81 8.34
N LEU A 38 6.70 1.13 8.58
CA LEU A 38 7.30 1.17 9.91
C LEU A 38 8.11 2.44 10.05
N GLY A 39 8.05 3.09 11.21
CA GLY A 39 8.81 4.29 11.47
C GLY A 39 8.22 5.11 12.61
N PRO A 40 8.99 6.06 13.16
CA PRO A 40 8.55 6.94 14.23
C PRO A 40 7.48 7.94 13.76
N LEU A 41 7.42 8.22 12.44
CA LEU A 41 6.44 9.11 11.84
C LEU A 41 5.04 8.49 11.68
N LEU A 42 4.81 7.27 12.18
CA LEU A 42 3.47 6.68 12.18
C LEU A 42 2.65 7.27 13.34
N ALA A 43 1.51 7.87 13.01
CA ALA A 43 0.62 8.46 14.01
C ALA A 43 0.04 7.40 14.97
N ARG A 44 -0.13 6.16 14.50
CA ARG A 44 -0.56 5.00 15.31
C ARG A 44 -0.28 3.69 14.59
N SER A 45 -0.20 2.59 15.36
CA SER A 45 -0.26 1.24 14.81
C SER A 45 -1.69 0.89 14.38
N ALA A 46 -1.87 0.44 13.15
CA ALA A 46 -3.15 -0.01 12.63
C ALA A 46 -2.98 -1.00 11.47
N VAL A 47 -3.99 -1.85 11.27
CA VAL A 47 -4.17 -2.59 10.01
C VAL A 47 -5.19 -1.83 9.19
N LEU A 48 -4.81 -1.43 7.97
CA LEU A 48 -5.70 -0.75 7.03
C LEU A 48 -6.10 -1.74 5.95
N ALA A 49 -7.30 -2.29 6.06
CA ALA A 49 -7.83 -3.24 5.10
C ALA A 49 -9.36 -3.13 5.04
N ASP A 50 -9.89 -3.18 3.81
CA ASP A 50 -11.30 -3.44 3.52
C ASP A 50 -11.42 -4.83 2.86
N TRP A 51 -10.86 -5.85 3.54
CA TRP A 51 -10.67 -7.18 2.96
C TRP A 51 -12.02 -7.87 2.73
N PRO A 52 -12.39 -8.16 1.47
CA PRO A 52 -13.72 -8.69 1.16
C PRO A 52 -13.83 -10.19 1.46
N GLY A 53 -12.74 -10.94 1.48
CA GLY A 53 -12.76 -12.40 1.63
C GLY A 53 -12.14 -13.14 0.44
N LEU A 54 -12.42 -14.45 0.35
CA LEU A 54 -11.93 -15.35 -0.70
C LEU A 54 -13.07 -16.00 -1.51
N GLY A 55 -14.32 -15.60 -1.27
CA GLY A 55 -15.47 -16.05 -2.04
C GLY A 55 -15.34 -15.66 -3.51
N GLU A 56 -15.92 -16.44 -4.41
CA GLU A 56 -15.72 -16.25 -5.86
C GLU A 56 -16.14 -14.85 -6.36
N SER A 57 -17.20 -14.27 -5.79
CA SER A 57 -17.66 -12.91 -6.07
C SER A 57 -16.83 -11.81 -5.37
N GLU A 58 -15.95 -12.18 -4.44
CA GLU A 58 -15.08 -11.27 -3.67
C GLU A 58 -13.71 -11.13 -4.33
N LEU A 59 -13.35 -12.05 -5.24
CA LEU A 59 -12.10 -12.05 -5.99
C LEU A 59 -12.14 -11.10 -7.18
N TYR A 60 -10.98 -10.52 -7.52
CA TYR A 60 -10.82 -9.78 -8.76
C TYR A 60 -10.79 -10.75 -9.93
N GLU A 61 -11.69 -10.55 -10.90
CA GLU A 61 -11.88 -11.42 -12.07
C GLU A 61 -12.06 -12.92 -11.71
N GLY A 62 -12.58 -13.21 -10.50
CA GLY A 62 -12.80 -14.58 -10.02
C GLY A 62 -11.54 -15.39 -9.70
N ARG A 63 -10.35 -14.76 -9.74
CA ARG A 63 -9.04 -15.43 -9.60
C ARG A 63 -8.10 -14.74 -8.62
N ASP A 64 -7.97 -13.43 -8.72
CA ASP A 64 -6.98 -12.65 -7.99
C ASP A 64 -7.53 -12.16 -6.65
N LEU A 65 -6.64 -11.93 -5.67
CA LEU A 65 -7.05 -11.15 -4.51
C LEU A 65 -7.50 -9.76 -4.96
N LYS A 66 -8.64 -9.27 -4.44
CA LYS A 66 -9.19 -7.98 -4.82
C LYS A 66 -8.39 -6.83 -4.20
N PRO A 67 -7.84 -5.89 -4.99
CA PRO A 67 -7.19 -4.70 -4.46
C PRO A 67 -8.20 -3.79 -3.77
N THR A 68 -7.86 -3.33 -2.57
CA THR A 68 -8.72 -2.47 -1.74
C THR A 68 -8.08 -1.13 -1.41
N LEU A 69 -6.78 -0.99 -1.65
CA LEU A 69 -6.00 0.21 -1.39
C LEU A 69 -4.95 0.37 -2.50
N ASP A 70 -4.88 1.57 -3.08
CA ASP A 70 -3.84 1.92 -4.03
C ASP A 70 -2.51 2.18 -3.28
N THR A 71 -1.45 1.48 -3.67
CA THR A 71 -0.12 1.61 -3.06
C THR A 71 0.40 3.06 -3.10
N ARG A 72 0.01 3.86 -4.10
CA ARG A 72 0.37 5.28 -4.17
C ARG A 72 -0.21 6.09 -3.02
N ALA A 73 -1.36 5.72 -2.47
CA ALA A 73 -1.91 6.37 -1.28
C ALA A 73 -0.97 6.21 -0.06
N VAL A 74 -0.40 5.01 0.11
CA VAL A 74 0.58 4.71 1.16
C VAL A 74 1.86 5.51 0.93
N LEU A 75 2.40 5.45 -0.30
CA LEU A 75 3.65 6.11 -0.66
C LEU A 75 3.57 7.64 -0.58
N LYS A 76 2.44 8.23 -0.97
CA LYS A 76 2.17 9.67 -0.81
C LYS A 76 2.22 10.08 0.65
N GLY A 77 1.60 9.32 1.54
CA GLY A 77 1.67 9.57 2.99
C GLY A 77 3.11 9.50 3.49
N ALA A 78 3.79 8.40 3.19
CA ALA A 78 5.17 8.16 3.64
C ALA A 78 6.14 9.24 3.17
N ILE A 79 6.12 9.61 1.89
CA ILE A 79 7.07 10.60 1.35
C ILE A 79 6.75 12.00 1.86
N ALA A 80 5.47 12.34 2.00
CA ALA A 80 5.06 13.65 2.48
C ALA A 80 5.50 13.88 3.92
N ALA A 81 5.32 12.89 4.80
CA ALA A 81 5.79 12.97 6.18
C ALA A 81 7.32 12.99 6.28
N THR A 82 8.00 12.18 5.47
CA THR A 82 9.48 12.07 5.52
C THR A 82 10.18 13.36 5.05
N PHE A 83 9.58 14.10 4.11
CA PHE A 83 10.20 15.29 3.51
C PHE A 83 9.42 16.59 3.73
N ASP A 84 8.44 16.60 4.64
CA ASP A 84 7.58 17.74 4.94
C ASP A 84 6.92 18.34 3.68
N LEU A 85 6.27 17.48 2.90
CA LEU A 85 5.59 17.88 1.65
C LEU A 85 4.10 18.11 1.90
N THR A 86 3.56 19.14 1.25
CA THR A 86 2.12 19.29 1.08
C THR A 86 1.56 18.19 0.17
N ALA A 87 0.25 17.95 0.25
CA ALA A 87 -0.44 17.00 -0.64
C ALA A 87 -0.20 17.31 -2.13
N HIS A 88 -0.26 18.59 -2.51
CA HIS A 88 0.01 19.02 -3.88
C HIS A 88 1.45 18.73 -4.34
N GLN A 89 2.44 18.91 -3.44
CA GLN A 89 3.82 18.53 -3.76
C GLN A 89 3.97 17.01 -3.91
N ALA A 90 3.28 16.21 -3.09
CA ALA A 90 3.27 14.76 -3.22
C ALA A 90 2.65 14.29 -4.55
N ASP A 91 1.59 14.95 -5.03
CA ASP A 91 0.99 14.65 -6.34
C ASP A 91 1.99 14.82 -7.50
N ARG A 92 2.89 15.81 -7.41
CA ARG A 92 3.96 15.98 -8.40
C ARG A 92 4.99 14.84 -8.41
N VAL A 93 5.16 14.14 -7.28
CA VAL A 93 6.03 12.96 -7.20
C VAL A 93 5.35 11.73 -7.78
N PHE A 94 4.02 11.65 -7.71
CA PHE A 94 3.22 10.55 -8.25
C PHE A 94 2.27 11.04 -9.36
N PRO A 95 2.80 11.44 -10.54
CA PRO A 95 1.98 11.96 -11.62
C PRO A 95 0.90 10.96 -12.07
N GLY A 96 -0.28 11.45 -12.43
CA GLY A 96 -1.41 10.62 -12.87
C GLY A 96 -2.13 9.89 -11.72
N SER A 97 -1.98 10.38 -10.49
CA SER A 97 -2.64 9.83 -9.31
C SER A 97 -3.44 10.87 -8.52
N ASP A 98 -3.86 11.96 -9.14
CA ASP A 98 -4.56 13.09 -8.50
C ASP A 98 -5.86 12.65 -7.80
N GLY A 99 -6.53 11.61 -8.31
CA GLY A 99 -7.70 11.00 -7.67
C GLY A 99 -7.38 10.09 -6.47
N VAL A 100 -6.11 9.79 -6.22
CA VAL A 100 -5.65 8.91 -5.14
C VAL A 100 -5.17 9.77 -3.97
N ARG A 101 -6.02 9.89 -2.95
CA ARG A 101 -5.68 10.60 -1.72
C ARG A 101 -4.62 9.84 -0.93
N GLY A 102 -3.53 10.52 -0.56
CA GLY A 102 -2.52 9.96 0.34
C GLY A 102 -3.05 9.66 1.74
N LEU A 103 -2.49 8.66 2.41
CA LEU A 103 -2.80 8.30 3.79
C LEU A 103 -2.15 9.26 4.80
N TYR A 104 -2.31 10.58 4.60
CA TYR A 104 -1.64 11.60 5.41
C TYR A 104 -1.99 11.53 6.89
N SER A 105 -3.24 11.18 7.24
CA SER A 105 -3.68 11.04 8.64
C SER A 105 -3.09 9.83 9.38
N MET A 106 -2.34 8.98 8.67
CA MET A 106 -1.60 7.87 9.28
C MET A 106 -0.16 8.25 9.62
N MET A 107 0.28 9.42 9.18
CA MET A 107 1.60 9.95 9.44
C MET A 107 1.52 11.17 10.36
N SER A 108 2.55 11.39 11.17
CA SER A 108 2.72 12.54 12.06
C SER A 108 3.50 13.66 11.40
#